data_AF-A0A2V6EPK1-F1
#
_entry.id   AF-A0A2V6EPK1-F1
#
_cell.length_a   1.000
_cell.length_b   1.000
_cell.length_c   1.000
_cell.angle_alpha   90.00
_cell.angle_beta   90.00
_cell.angle_gamma   90.00
#
_symmetry.space_group_name_H-M   'P 1'
#
loop_
_entity.id
_entity.type
_entity.pdbx_description
1 polymer ?
#
loop_
_entity_poly.entity_id
_entity_poly.type
_entity_poly.pdbx_seq_one_letter_code
_entity_poly.pdbx_strand_id
1 'polypeptide(L)'
;METTEAILPDLQSCVLCEDVRCEFNGMNTLVGVLNVIAAPSLPINYLRLCIWTRWCSGTGKFKQRSRIVGVDEQNVLAQAEVEFELKEMEGHATNVHYFGGVQFQQFGLHHVEIFLQDELRLRFPLPVVRIQRK
;
A
#
# COMPACT_ATOMS: atom_id res chain seq x y z
N MET A 1 -19.37 17.45 25.59
CA MET A 1 -18.58 17.41 24.35
C MET A 1 -19.32 16.47 23.43
N GLU A 2 -20.00 17.00 22.42
CA GLU A 2 -20.55 16.16 21.34
C GLU A 2 -19.36 15.42 20.72
N THR A 3 -19.35 14.11 20.85
CA THR A 3 -18.56 13.23 19.98
C THR A 3 -19.13 13.43 18.59
N THR A 4 -18.52 14.32 17.79
CA THR A 4 -18.79 14.39 16.36
C THR A 4 -18.62 12.98 15.80
N GLU A 5 -19.71 12.40 15.31
CA GLU A 5 -19.73 11.04 14.79
C GLU A 5 -18.73 10.95 13.63
N ALA A 6 -17.84 9.96 13.68
CA ALA A 6 -16.79 9.82 12.68
C ALA A 6 -17.39 9.45 11.33
N ILE A 7 -17.04 10.19 10.28
CA ILE A 7 -17.46 9.89 8.91
C ILE A 7 -16.34 9.10 8.25
N LEU A 8 -16.64 7.88 7.81
CA LEU A 8 -15.66 7.00 7.17
C LEU A 8 -15.08 7.67 5.91
N PRO A 9 -13.75 7.67 5.74
CA PRO A 9 -13.12 8.26 4.57
C PRO A 9 -13.17 7.36 3.34
N ASP A 10 -13.04 8.03 2.20
CA ASP A 10 -12.80 7.41 0.91
C ASP A 10 -11.32 7.20 0.66
N LEU A 11 -10.97 6.07 0.06
CA LEU A 11 -9.63 5.85 -0.48
C LEU A 11 -9.54 6.51 -1.86
N GLN A 12 -8.99 7.72 -1.91
CA GLN A 12 -8.84 8.47 -3.16
C GLN A 12 -7.87 7.79 -4.13
N SER A 13 -6.78 7.22 -3.61
CA SER A 13 -5.77 6.55 -4.43
C SER A 13 -4.88 5.63 -3.59
N CYS A 14 -4.36 4.59 -4.24
CA CYS A 14 -3.37 3.67 -3.71
C CYS A 14 -2.41 3.24 -4.81
N VAL A 15 -1.10 3.30 -4.56
CA VAL A 15 -0.05 3.00 -5.53
C VAL A 15 1.06 2.19 -4.88
N LEU A 16 1.45 1.09 -5.52
CA LEU A 16 2.66 0.35 -5.19
C LEU A 16 3.84 0.92 -5.99
N CYS A 17 4.91 1.31 -5.31
CA CYS A 17 6.12 1.88 -5.93
C CYS A 17 7.39 1.37 -5.23
N GLU A 18 8.57 1.61 -5.81
CA GLU A 18 9.85 1.21 -5.20
C GLU A 18 10.32 2.20 -4.14
N ASP A 19 9.96 3.48 -4.28
CA ASP A 19 10.32 4.53 -3.33
C ASP A 19 9.29 5.68 -3.35
N VAL A 20 9.22 6.41 -2.24
CA VAL A 20 8.48 7.68 -2.14
C VAL A 20 9.42 8.73 -1.62
N ARG A 21 9.53 9.84 -2.35
CA ARG A 21 10.37 10.98 -1.95
C ARG A 21 9.48 12.12 -1.48
N CYS A 22 9.83 12.69 -0.35
CA CYS A 22 9.23 13.94 0.13
C CYS A 22 10.03 15.11 -0.44
N GLU A 23 9.38 15.92 -1.25
CA GLU A 23 9.97 17.13 -1.82
C GLU A 23 9.96 18.26 -0.78
N PHE A 24 10.79 19.29 -0.99
CA PHE A 24 10.90 20.41 -0.04
C PHE A 24 9.57 21.14 0.21
N ASN A 25 8.65 21.10 -0.74
CA ASN A 25 7.31 21.68 -0.63
C ASN A 25 6.27 20.73 0.02
N GLY A 26 6.70 19.58 0.55
CA GLY A 26 5.82 18.57 1.16
C GLY A 26 5.08 17.68 0.17
N MET A 27 5.25 17.87 -1.14
CA MET A 27 4.68 16.97 -2.14
C MET A 27 5.43 15.64 -2.20
N ASN A 28 4.82 14.62 -2.80
CA ASN A 28 5.43 13.30 -2.93
C ASN A 28 5.74 12.97 -4.38
N THR A 29 6.97 12.55 -4.64
CA THR A 29 7.35 11.91 -5.90
C THR A 29 7.35 10.39 -5.71
N LEU A 30 6.54 9.68 -6.51
CA LEU A 30 6.53 8.23 -6.53
C LEU A 30 7.53 7.72 -7.55
N VAL A 31 8.45 6.85 -7.12
CA VAL A 31 9.52 6.31 -7.98
C VAL A 31 9.28 4.83 -8.20
N GLY A 32 9.36 4.39 -9.45
CA GLY A 32 9.24 2.97 -9.80
C GLY A 32 7.85 2.41 -9.49
N VAL A 33 6.78 3.07 -9.94
CA VAL A 33 5.42 2.54 -9.84
C VAL A 33 5.35 1.18 -10.53
N LEU A 34 4.97 0.14 -9.78
CA LEU A 34 5.01 -1.25 -10.27
C LEU A 34 3.64 -1.70 -10.75
N ASN A 35 3.62 -2.33 -11.92
CA ASN A 35 2.48 -3.09 -12.43
C ASN A 35 2.71 -4.61 -12.36
N VAL A 36 3.97 -5.03 -12.27
CA VAL A 36 4.41 -6.42 -12.33
C VAL A 36 5.80 -6.54 -11.69
N ILE A 37 6.06 -7.67 -11.05
CA ILE A 37 7.40 -8.08 -10.63
C ILE A 37 7.94 -9.07 -11.67
N ALA A 38 8.92 -8.64 -12.45
CA ALA A 38 9.56 -9.47 -13.46
C ALA A 38 10.86 -10.06 -12.91
N ALA A 39 10.94 -11.39 -12.84
CA ALA A 39 12.11 -12.10 -12.30
C ALA A 39 12.56 -13.25 -13.22
N PRO A 40 13.86 -13.42 -13.49
CA PRO A 40 14.34 -14.55 -14.29
C PRO A 40 14.31 -15.88 -13.52
N SER A 41 14.41 -15.80 -12.19
CA SER A 41 14.44 -16.91 -11.25
C SER A 41 13.91 -16.45 -9.88
N LEU A 42 13.54 -17.42 -9.05
CA LEU A 42 13.11 -17.20 -7.67
C LEU A 42 14.16 -17.80 -6.71
N PRO A 43 14.24 -17.32 -5.46
CA PRO A 43 13.50 -16.17 -4.94
C PRO A 43 14.00 -14.84 -5.52
N ILE A 44 13.11 -13.86 -5.66
CA ILE A 44 13.50 -12.47 -5.93
C ILE A 44 13.29 -11.63 -4.68
N ASN A 45 14.29 -10.85 -4.30
CA ASN A 45 14.26 -9.96 -3.15
C ASN A 45 14.19 -8.52 -3.63
N TYR A 46 13.19 -7.77 -3.17
CA TYR A 46 13.10 -6.34 -3.37
C TYR A 46 13.67 -5.63 -2.14
N LEU A 47 14.69 -4.81 -2.38
CA LEU A 47 15.31 -4.01 -1.32
C LEU A 47 14.27 -3.10 -0.63
N ARG A 48 13.37 -2.53 -1.41
CA ARG A 48 12.31 -1.64 -0.95
C ARG A 48 11.07 -1.78 -1.83
N LEU A 49 9.92 -1.84 -1.17
CA LEU A 49 8.61 -1.58 -1.75
C LEU A 49 7.89 -0.57 -0.88
N CYS A 50 7.08 0.27 -1.50
CA CYS A 50 6.28 1.29 -0.86
C CYS A 50 4.82 1.14 -1.27
N ILE A 51 3.92 1.18 -0.31
CA ILE A 51 2.50 1.36 -0.57
C ILE A 51 2.16 2.80 -0.17
N TRP A 52 1.90 3.63 -1.17
CA TRP A 52 1.43 4.99 -1.01
C TRP A 52 -0.11 5.00 -1.08
N THR A 53 -0.77 5.68 -0.15
CA THR A 53 -2.23 5.74 -0.05
C THR A 53 -2.69 7.15 0.30
N ARG A 54 -3.82 7.57 -0.25
CA ARG A 54 -4.44 8.85 0.09
C ARG A 54 -5.91 8.68 0.44
N TRP A 55 -6.29 9.24 1.58
CA TRP A 55 -7.65 9.28 2.11
C TRP A 55 -8.22 10.69 2.05
N CYS A 56 -9.52 10.80 1.84
CA CYS A 56 -10.26 12.07 1.84
C CYS A 56 -11.73 11.86 2.24
N SER A 57 -12.53 12.93 2.24
CA SER A 57 -13.99 12.86 2.37
C SER A 57 -14.50 12.21 3.67
N GLY A 58 -13.77 12.35 4.77
CA GLY A 58 -14.16 11.78 6.06
C GLY A 58 -13.64 12.63 7.23
N THR A 59 -14.10 12.31 8.43
CA THR A 59 -13.71 13.02 9.66
C THR A 59 -13.53 12.04 10.80
N GLY A 60 -12.45 12.20 11.57
CA GLY A 60 -12.14 11.35 12.71
C GLY A 60 -10.76 10.71 12.63
N LYS A 61 -10.51 9.76 13.53
CA LYS A 61 -9.25 9.02 13.65
C LYS A 61 -9.44 7.59 13.14
N PHE A 62 -8.51 7.15 12.32
CA PHE A 62 -8.58 5.87 11.65
C PHE A 62 -7.24 5.14 11.71
N LYS A 63 -7.29 3.83 11.55
CA LYS A 63 -6.13 2.97 11.43
C LYS A 63 -6.13 2.35 10.05
N GLN A 64 -5.05 2.50 9.29
CA GLN A 64 -4.85 1.80 8.04
C GLN A 64 -3.94 0.59 8.28
N ARG A 65 -4.28 -0.56 7.69
CA ARG A 65 -3.36 -1.70 7.56
C ARG A 65 -3.15 -2.02 6.08
N SER A 66 -1.90 -2.14 5.65
CA SER A 66 -1.56 -2.58 4.30
C SER A 66 -0.87 -3.93 4.34
N ARG A 67 -1.22 -4.82 3.40
CA ARG A 67 -0.62 -6.15 3.26
C ARG A 67 -0.18 -6.40 1.82
N ILE A 68 0.90 -7.15 1.67
CA ILE A 68 1.25 -7.87 0.45
C ILE A 68 1.04 -9.35 0.78
N VAL A 69 0.14 -10.00 0.06
CA VAL A 69 -0.23 -11.41 0.28
C VAL A 69 0.24 -12.28 -0.87
N GLY A 70 0.62 -13.51 -0.52
CA GLY A 70 1.08 -14.55 -1.41
C GLY A 70 0.04 -15.01 -2.41
N VAL A 71 0.46 -15.87 -3.34
CA VAL A 71 -0.41 -16.50 -4.34
C VAL A 71 -1.49 -17.41 -3.74
N ASP A 72 -1.27 -17.88 -2.51
CA ASP A 72 -2.20 -18.72 -1.76
C ASP A 72 -3.29 -17.92 -1.01
N GLU A 73 -3.24 -16.59 -1.09
CA GLU A 73 -4.09 -15.64 -0.37
C GLU A 73 -4.06 -15.73 1.17
N GLN A 74 -3.17 -16.56 1.73
CA GLN A 74 -3.07 -16.82 3.16
C GLN A 74 -1.76 -16.30 3.73
N ASN A 75 -0.67 -16.49 3.00
CA ASN A 75 0.66 -16.09 3.43
C ASN A 75 0.85 -14.57 3.28
N VAL A 76 1.06 -13.87 4.38
CA VAL A 76 1.36 -12.43 4.37
C VAL A 76 2.87 -12.25 4.17
N LEU A 77 3.27 -11.76 3.00
CA LEU A 77 4.67 -11.51 2.66
C LEU A 77 5.22 -10.26 3.35
N ALA A 78 4.38 -9.24 3.50
CA ALA A 78 4.72 -8.00 4.18
C ALA A 78 3.45 -7.34 4.72
N GLN A 79 3.53 -6.68 5.88
CA GLN A 79 2.44 -5.89 6.44
C GLN A 79 2.93 -4.73 7.30
N ALA A 80 2.13 -3.67 7.34
CA ALA A 80 2.38 -2.48 8.15
C ALA A 80 1.06 -1.80 8.49
N GLU A 81 1.06 -1.04 9.59
CA GLU A 81 -0.10 -0.30 10.06
C GLU A 81 0.29 1.13 10.42
N VAL A 82 -0.65 2.07 10.25
CA VAL A 82 -0.49 3.47 10.62
C VAL A 82 -1.81 4.06 11.07
N GLU A 83 -1.77 4.90 12.10
CA GLU A 83 -2.91 5.72 12.51
C GLU A 83 -2.86 7.07 11.80
N PHE A 84 -4.01 7.57 11.37
CA PHE A 84 -4.14 8.89 10.75
C PHE A 84 -5.44 9.58 11.19
N GLU A 85 -5.49 10.90 11.03
CA GLU A 85 -6.65 11.73 11.39
C GLU A 85 -7.05 12.60 10.21
N LEU A 86 -8.36 12.69 9.96
CA LEU A 86 -8.95 13.70 9.10
C LEU A 86 -9.73 14.67 9.99
N LYS A 87 -9.24 15.92 10.06
CA LYS A 87 -9.79 16.94 10.96
C LYS A 87 -11.10 17.54 10.45
N GLU A 88 -11.28 17.58 9.13
CA GLU A 88 -12.40 18.17 8.42
C GLU A 88 -12.66 17.43 7.11
N MET A 89 -13.85 17.57 6.54
CA MET A 89 -14.32 16.80 5.38
C MET A 89 -13.48 17.06 4.11
N GLU A 90 -12.97 18.27 3.97
CA GLU A 90 -12.12 18.73 2.87
C GLU A 90 -10.66 18.28 3.02
N GLY A 91 -10.31 17.70 4.17
CA GLY A 91 -8.96 17.26 4.47
C GLY A 91 -8.51 16.04 3.67
N HIS A 92 -7.19 15.89 3.59
CA HIS A 92 -6.54 14.71 3.02
C HIS A 92 -5.50 14.15 3.98
N ALA A 93 -5.39 12.83 4.03
CA ALA A 93 -4.31 12.14 4.72
C ALA A 93 -3.55 11.26 3.73
N THR A 94 -2.24 11.43 3.66
CA THR A 94 -1.36 10.62 2.80
C THR A 94 -0.49 9.74 3.69
N ASN A 95 -0.60 8.42 3.50
CA ASN A 95 0.14 7.42 4.25
C ASN A 95 1.11 6.69 3.31
N VAL A 96 2.32 6.41 3.81
CA VAL A 96 3.33 5.64 3.08
C VAL A 96 3.86 4.53 3.97
N HIS A 97 3.59 3.29 3.58
CA HIS A 97 4.21 2.13 4.22
C HIS A 97 5.45 1.69 3.44
N TYR A 98 6.58 1.60 4.11
CA TYR A 98 7.85 1.12 3.56
C TYR A 98 8.10 -0.33 3.99
N PHE A 99 8.38 -1.20 3.01
CA PHE A 99 8.67 -2.61 3.22
C PHE A 99 10.07 -2.91 2.70
N GLY A 100 10.98 -3.24 3.61
CA GLY A 100 12.35 -3.64 3.26
C GLY A 100 12.47 -5.14 3.06
N GLY A 101 13.24 -5.56 2.06
CA GLY A 101 13.65 -6.95 1.88
C GLY A 101 12.51 -7.93 1.55
N VAL A 102 11.42 -7.46 0.94
CA VAL A 102 10.28 -8.30 0.58
C VAL A 102 10.72 -9.38 -0.41
N GLN A 103 10.50 -10.64 -0.06
CA GLN A 103 10.92 -11.77 -0.87
C GLN A 103 9.72 -12.48 -1.50
N PHE A 104 9.76 -12.62 -2.83
CA PHE A 104 8.81 -13.42 -3.57
C PHE A 104 9.43 -14.76 -3.89
N GLN A 105 8.80 -15.83 -3.41
CA GLN A 105 9.27 -17.22 -3.57
C GLN A 105 8.48 -18.00 -4.63
N GLN A 106 7.39 -17.44 -5.14
CA GLN A 106 6.50 -18.08 -6.10
C GLN A 106 6.13 -17.12 -7.23
N PHE A 107 6.15 -17.62 -8.47
CA PHE A 107 5.54 -16.94 -9.60
C PHE A 107 4.02 -17.08 -9.47
N GLY A 108 3.28 -16.10 -9.96
CA GLY A 108 1.82 -16.09 -9.90
C GLY A 108 1.24 -14.76 -9.44
N LEU A 109 -0.05 -14.79 -9.11
CA LEU A 109 -0.82 -13.60 -8.76
C LEU A 109 -0.80 -13.35 -7.24
N HIS A 110 0.13 -12.50 -6.80
CA HIS A 110 0.10 -11.96 -5.44
C HIS A 110 -0.91 -10.81 -5.39
N HIS A 111 -1.21 -10.31 -4.19
CA HIS A 111 -2.11 -9.17 -4.05
C HIS A 111 -1.60 -8.15 -3.06
N VAL A 112 -1.96 -6.89 -3.30
CA VAL A 112 -1.88 -5.81 -2.33
C VAL A 112 -3.26 -5.58 -1.76
N GLU A 113 -3.35 -5.41 -0.44
CA GLU A 113 -4.60 -5.18 0.27
C GLU A 113 -4.48 -3.98 1.21
N ILE A 114 -5.50 -3.12 1.21
CA ILE A 114 -5.63 -1.95 2.07
C ILE A 114 -6.86 -2.11 2.92
N PHE A 115 -6.67 -2.08 4.23
CA PHE A 115 -7.72 -2.11 5.23
C PHE A 115 -7.83 -0.75 5.89
N LEU A 116 -9.06 -0.35 6.17
CA LEU A 116 -9.37 0.72 7.10
C LEU A 116 -10.03 0.07 8.31
N GLN A 117 -9.39 0.18 9.47
CA GLN A 117 -9.69 -0.63 10.65
C GLN A 117 -9.59 -2.12 10.26
N ASP A 118 -10.70 -2.86 10.30
CA ASP A 118 -10.76 -4.27 9.92
C ASP A 118 -11.48 -4.52 8.59
N GLU A 119 -11.94 -3.46 7.91
CA GLU A 119 -12.65 -3.57 6.64
C GLU A 119 -11.68 -3.45 5.46
N LEU A 120 -11.75 -4.42 4.54
CA LEU A 120 -11.00 -4.37 3.28
C LEU A 120 -11.58 -3.27 2.38
N ARG A 121 -10.78 -2.26 2.04
CA ARG A 121 -11.19 -1.12 1.21
C ARG A 121 -10.70 -1.23 -0.24
N LEU A 122 -9.55 -1.86 -0.44
CA LEU A 122 -9.02 -2.09 -1.77
C LEU A 122 -8.18 -3.37 -1.80
N ARG A 123 -8.34 -4.14 -2.86
CA ARG A 123 -7.48 -5.27 -3.20
C ARG A 123 -7.14 -5.19 -4.68
N PHE A 124 -5.86 -5.29 -5.03
CA PHE A 124 -5.43 -5.28 -6.43
C PHE A 124 -4.29 -6.27 -6.69
N PRO A 125 -4.17 -6.77 -7.93
CA PRO A 125 -3.18 -7.79 -8.27
C PRO A 125 -1.75 -7.24 -8.32
N LEU A 126 -0.80 -8.07 -7.90
CA LEU A 126 0.64 -7.89 -8.08
C LEU A 126 1.21 -9.16 -8.74
N PRO A 127 1.22 -9.24 -10.08
CA PRO A 127 1.76 -10.41 -10.75
C PRO A 127 3.27 -10.52 -10.56
N VAL A 128 3.75 -11.71 -10.23
CA VAL A 128 5.17 -12.08 -10.27
C VAL A 128 5.38 -13.03 -11.43
N VAL A 129 6.08 -12.59 -12.47
CA VAL A 129 6.18 -13.31 -13.75
C VAL A 129 7.63 -13.67 -14.07
N ARG A 130 7.79 -14.82 -14.73
CA ARG A 130 9.09 -15.25 -15.23
C ARG A 130 9.41 -14.54 -16.53
N ILE A 131 10.58 -13.91 -16.59
CA ILE A 131 11.13 -13.36 -17.84
C ILE A 131 12.37 -14.14 -18.28
N GLN A 132 12.57 -14.27 -19.58
CA GLN A 132 13.83 -14.78 -20.12
C GLN A 132 14.88 -13.68 -20.06
N ARG A 133 16.09 -13.98 -19.56
CA ARG A 133 17.23 -13.07 -19.72
C ARG A 133 17.58 -13.02 -21.21
N LYS A 134 17.65 -11.81 -21.79
CA LYS A 134 18.33 -11.60 -23.07
C LYS A 134 19.83 -11.76 -22.87
#